data_AF-A0A9D4XZ39-F1
#
_entry.id   AF-A0A9D4XZ39-F1
#
_cell.length_a   1.000
_cell.length_b   1.000
_cell.length_c   1.000
_cell.angle_alpha   90.00
_cell.angle_beta   90.00
_cell.angle_gamma   90.00
#
_symmetry.space_group_name_H-M   'P 1'
#
loop_
_entity.id
_entity.type
_entity.pdbx_description
1 polymer ?
#
loop_
_entity_poly.entity_id
_entity_poly.type
_entity_poly.pdbx_seq_one_letter_code
_entity_poly.pdbx_strand_id
1 'polypeptide(L)'
;MSGMFEDQNGSGLAEWVVSAEKPERIIERVEEVVKGATVVVKRLENNAGAKLEGQEGNLLGLVMVYRLTDEFVVVEMKKRGKGEEPGRQLWKNKLRPLLVELAHKPEEPVSR
;
A
#
# COMPACT_ATOMS: atom_id res chain seq x y z
N MET A 1 8.69 -3.69 -21.48
CA MET A 1 9.38 -2.40 -21.27
C MET A 1 8.32 -1.30 -21.29
N SER A 2 7.76 -0.96 -20.14
CA SER A 2 6.66 0.02 -20.02
C SER A 2 7.15 1.47 -19.88
N GLY A 3 8.41 1.74 -20.24
CA GLY A 3 9.10 3.01 -19.96
C GLY A 3 9.34 3.89 -21.18
N MET A 4 8.68 3.64 -22.32
CA MET A 4 8.81 4.47 -23.53
C MET A 4 7.53 5.19 -23.95
N PHE A 5 6.48 5.12 -23.13
CA PHE A 5 5.35 6.04 -23.25
C PHE A 5 5.52 7.05 -22.13
N GLU A 6 5.96 8.25 -22.50
CA GLU A 6 5.93 9.41 -21.64
C GLU A 6 4.46 9.77 -21.44
N ASP A 7 3.81 9.04 -20.51
CA ASP A 7 2.46 9.30 -20.09
C ASP A 7 2.46 10.69 -19.43
N GLN A 8 2.13 11.71 -20.24
CA GLN A 8 1.67 13.01 -19.72
C GLN A 8 0.37 12.86 -18.90
N ASN A 9 -0.11 11.64 -18.68
CA ASN A 9 -1.30 11.32 -17.93
C ASN A 9 -1.19 9.98 -17.15
N GLY A 10 -0.54 10.00 -15.97
CA GLY A 10 -0.96 9.12 -14.87
C GLY A 10 -0.14 7.86 -14.58
N SER A 11 1.18 7.99 -14.40
CA SER A 11 1.86 7.07 -13.48
C SER A 11 1.24 7.24 -12.10
N GLY A 12 0.30 6.36 -11.76
CA GLY A 12 -0.25 6.26 -10.42
C GLY A 12 0.88 5.89 -9.50
N LEU A 13 1.49 6.91 -8.85
CA LEU A 13 2.61 6.82 -7.93
C LEU A 13 2.41 5.63 -6.98
N ALA A 14 3.02 4.49 -7.33
CA ALA A 14 3.20 3.39 -6.42
C ALA A 14 4.29 3.84 -5.43
N GLU A 15 3.98 3.85 -4.15
CA GLU A 15 4.99 4.03 -3.10
C GLU A 15 5.25 2.66 -2.49
N TRP A 16 6.50 2.35 -2.16
CA TRP A 16 6.87 1.08 -1.54
C TRP A 16 7.86 1.27 -0.40
N VAL A 17 7.82 0.34 0.55
CA VAL A 17 8.77 0.25 1.66
C VAL A 17 9.17 -1.20 1.89
N VAL A 18 10.32 -1.40 2.53
CA VAL A 18 10.67 -2.69 3.12
C VAL A 18 10.12 -2.71 4.54
N SER A 19 9.50 -3.82 4.95
CA SER A 19 8.97 -4.03 6.30
C SER A 19 9.46 -5.36 6.86
N ALA A 20 9.68 -5.41 8.17
CA ALA A 20 9.91 -6.64 8.92
C ALA A 20 8.60 -7.27 9.43
N GLU A 21 7.45 -6.64 9.17
CA GLU A 21 6.16 -7.17 9.58
C GLU A 21 5.73 -8.37 8.72
N LYS A 22 5.01 -9.29 9.35
CA LYS A 22 4.41 -10.44 8.67
C LYS A 22 3.35 -9.97 7.67
N PRO A 23 3.21 -10.63 6.50
CA PRO A 23 2.19 -10.30 5.51
C PRO A 23 0.78 -10.17 6.10
N GLU A 24 0.38 -11.09 6.96
CA GLU A 24 -0.94 -11.10 7.60
C GLU A 24 -1.18 -9.83 8.42
N ARG A 25 -0.16 -9.41 9.20
CA ARG A 25 -0.25 -8.23 10.06
C ARG A 25 -0.36 -6.95 9.26
N ILE A 26 0.33 -6.85 8.12
CA ILE A 26 0.24 -5.70 7.23
C ILE A 26 -1.21 -5.54 6.73
N ILE A 27 -1.87 -6.62 6.32
CA ILE A 27 -3.26 -6.57 5.85
C ILE A 27 -4.22 -6.21 6.98
N GLU A 28 -4.04 -6.76 8.18
CA GLU A 28 -4.82 -6.36 9.36
C GLU A 28 -4.68 -4.87 9.67
N ARG A 29 -3.46 -4.33 9.65
CA ARG A 29 -3.23 -2.89 9.86
C ARG A 29 -3.90 -2.04 8.79
N VAL A 30 -3.93 -2.49 7.54
CA VAL A 30 -4.68 -1.82 6.46
C VAL A 30 -6.17 -1.77 6.80
N GLU A 31 -6.76 -2.88 7.25
CA GLU A 31 -8.17 -2.94 7.67
C GLU A 31 -8.45 -2.03 8.87
N GLU A 32 -7.53 -1.99 9.86
CA GLU A 32 -7.61 -1.13 11.04
C GLU A 32 -7.64 0.36 10.66
N VAL A 33 -6.73 0.83 9.79
CA VAL A 33 -6.64 2.27 9.46
C VAL A 33 -7.80 2.78 8.61
N VAL A 34 -8.39 1.91 7.78
CA VAL A 34 -9.56 2.24 6.95
C VAL A 34 -10.89 1.93 7.64
N LYS A 35 -10.87 1.38 8.87
CA LYS A 35 -12.08 1.12 9.65
C LYS A 35 -12.89 2.41 9.82
N GLY A 36 -14.19 2.33 9.53
CA GLY A 36 -15.11 3.48 9.58
C GLY A 36 -15.01 4.42 8.38
N ALA A 37 -14.09 4.18 7.44
CA ALA A 37 -14.14 4.81 6.12
C ALA A 37 -15.16 4.07 5.24
N THR A 38 -15.64 4.78 4.23
CA THR A 38 -16.55 4.26 3.20
C THR A 38 -15.80 3.41 2.16
N VAL A 39 -15.06 2.41 2.64
CA VAL A 39 -14.13 1.59 1.86
C VAL A 39 -14.31 0.12 2.24
N VAL A 40 -14.33 -0.75 1.23
CA VAL A 40 -14.33 -2.20 1.37
C VAL A 40 -12.91 -2.72 1.10
N VAL A 41 -12.37 -3.49 2.03
CA VAL A 41 -11.09 -4.19 1.87
C VAL A 41 -11.36 -5.62 1.40
N LYS A 42 -10.83 -5.98 0.23
CA LYS A 42 -10.86 -7.36 -0.28
C LYS A 42 -9.45 -7.93 -0.24
N ARG A 43 -9.21 -8.87 0.67
CA ARG A 43 -7.93 -9.60 0.73
C ARG A 43 -7.69 -10.36 -0.56
N LEU A 44 -6.45 -10.35 -1.03
CA LEU A 44 -6.00 -11.22 -2.11
C LEU A 44 -5.67 -12.60 -1.53
N GLU A 45 -5.67 -13.62 -2.39
CA GLU A 45 -5.31 -14.98 -2.01
C GLU A 45 -3.90 -15.05 -1.42
N ASN A 46 -3.68 -16.02 -0.52
CA ASN A 46 -2.39 -16.29 0.11
C ASN A 46 -1.74 -15.07 0.80
N ASN A 47 -2.55 -14.13 1.31
CA ASN A 47 -2.08 -12.88 1.94
C ASN A 47 -1.16 -12.03 1.05
N ALA A 48 -1.28 -12.16 -0.28
CA ALA A 48 -0.46 -11.43 -1.24
C ALA A 48 -0.75 -9.92 -1.27
N GLY A 49 -1.80 -9.46 -0.59
CA GLY A 49 -2.23 -8.06 -0.63
C GLY A 49 -3.70 -7.86 -0.33
N ALA A 50 -4.19 -6.67 -0.67
CA ALA A 50 -5.60 -6.32 -0.60
C ALA A 50 -5.98 -5.27 -1.66
N LYS A 51 -7.20 -5.37 -2.18
CA LYS A 51 -7.86 -4.32 -2.97
C LYS A 51 -8.70 -3.44 -2.05
N LEU A 52 -8.63 -2.13 -2.24
CA LEU A 52 -9.49 -1.16 -1.56
C LEU A 52 -10.51 -0.64 -2.58
N GLU A 53 -11.79 -0.90 -2.32
CA GLU A 53 -12.90 -0.50 -3.19
C GLU A 53 -13.82 0.51 -2.49
N GLY A 54 -14.41 1.44 -3.24
CA GLY A 54 -15.49 2.29 -2.75
C GLY A 54 -16.83 1.56 -2.71
N GLN A 55 -17.88 2.25 -2.26
CA GLN A 55 -19.24 1.69 -2.17
C GLN A 55 -19.82 1.19 -3.50
N GLU A 56 -19.36 1.73 -4.62
CA GLU A 56 -19.81 1.34 -5.97
C GLU A 56 -18.90 0.28 -6.61
N GLY A 57 -17.99 -0.32 -5.85
CA GLY A 57 -17.02 -1.30 -6.35
C GLY A 57 -15.89 -0.69 -7.18
N ASN A 58 -15.81 0.64 -7.27
CA ASN A 58 -14.71 1.35 -7.89
C ASN A 58 -13.42 1.12 -7.09
N LEU A 59 -12.36 0.68 -7.77
CA LEU A 59 -11.06 0.51 -7.14
C LEU A 59 -10.53 1.89 -6.69
N LEU A 60 -10.14 2.02 -5.44
CA LEU A 60 -9.52 3.23 -4.87
C LEU A 60 -8.01 3.06 -4.70
N GLY A 61 -7.57 1.84 -4.40
CA GLY A 61 -6.16 1.51 -4.26
C GLY A 61 -5.88 0.02 -4.18
N LEU A 62 -4.61 -0.32 -4.25
CA LEU A 62 -4.09 -1.69 -4.18
C LEU A 62 -2.93 -1.73 -3.19
N VAL A 63 -2.93 -2.72 -2.31
CA VAL A 63 -1.81 -3.05 -1.42
C VAL A 63 -1.28 -4.41 -1.87
N MET A 64 0.01 -4.52 -2.12
CA MET A 64 0.68 -5.76 -2.46
C MET A 64 1.81 -6.03 -1.47
N VAL A 65 1.96 -7.29 -1.07
CA VAL A 65 3.01 -7.73 -0.16
C VAL A 65 3.84 -8.80 -0.87
N TYR A 66 5.13 -8.52 -1.02
CA TYR A 66 6.07 -9.41 -1.69
C TYR A 66 7.14 -9.85 -0.70
N ARG A 67 7.38 -11.16 -0.58
CA ARG A 67 8.49 -11.65 0.23
C ARG A 67 9.83 -11.22 -0.39
N LEU A 68 10.69 -10.58 0.41
CA LEU A 68 12.04 -10.20 0.01
C LEU A 68 13.06 -11.19 0.55
N THR A 69 12.96 -11.53 1.83
CA THR A 69 13.75 -12.56 2.52
C THR A 69 12.86 -13.36 3.49
N ASP A 70 13.46 -14.21 4.31
CA ASP A 70 12.72 -14.88 5.40
C ASP A 70 12.22 -13.90 6.48
N GLU A 71 12.88 -12.74 6.60
CA GLU A 71 12.63 -11.73 7.64
C GLU A 71 11.91 -10.48 7.11
N PHE A 72 12.03 -10.19 5.81
CA PHE A 72 11.56 -8.94 5.22
C PHE A 72 10.58 -9.15 4.06
N VAL A 73 9.67 -8.19 3.93
CA VAL A 73 8.75 -8.05 2.81
C VAL A 73 8.85 -6.66 2.19
N VAL A 74 8.54 -6.55 0.90
CA VAL A 74 8.25 -5.28 0.25
C VAL A 74 6.74 -5.07 0.28
N VAL A 75 6.33 -3.93 0.82
CA VAL A 75 4.93 -3.47 0.77
C VAL A 75 4.82 -2.41 -0.30
N GLU A 76 4.05 -2.68 -1.35
CA GLU A 76 3.75 -1.73 -2.41
C GLU A 76 2.30 -1.27 -2.26
N MET A 77 2.08 0.05 -2.24
CA MET A 77 0.73 0.60 -2.25
C MET A 77 0.53 1.53 -3.45
N LYS A 78 -0.54 1.29 -4.20
CA LYS A 78 -0.93 2.04 -5.40
C LYS A 78 -2.25 2.74 -5.14
N LYS A 79 -2.33 4.03 -5.47
CA LYS A 79 -3.61 4.72 -5.65
C LYS A 79 -4.10 4.53 -7.08
N ARG A 80 -5.42 4.51 -7.30
CA ARG A 80 -5.95 4.68 -8.66
C ARG A 80 -5.63 6.10 -9.18
N GLY A 81 -5.47 6.24 -10.51
CA GLY A 81 -5.03 7.47 -11.18
C GLY A 81 -5.90 8.72 -10.96
N LYS A 82 -5.53 9.85 -11.59
CA LYS A 82 -6.18 11.17 -11.47
C LYS A 82 -7.70 11.05 -11.74
N GLY A 83 -8.54 11.15 -10.71
CA GLY A 83 -9.98 11.27 -10.96
C GLY A 83 -10.87 11.41 -9.73
N GLU A 84 -10.59 10.71 -8.63
CA GLU A 84 -11.56 10.64 -7.53
C GLU A 84 -10.99 11.19 -6.22
N GLU A 85 -11.61 12.27 -5.73
CA GLU A 85 -11.29 12.88 -4.44
C GLU A 85 -11.29 11.87 -3.26
N PRO A 86 -12.24 10.90 -3.18
CA PRO A 86 -12.21 9.85 -2.16
C PRO A 86 -10.89 9.06 -2.13
N GLY A 87 -10.39 8.63 -3.30
CA GLY A 87 -9.13 7.88 -3.39
C GLY A 87 -7.91 8.72 -2.98
N ARG A 88 -7.91 10.02 -3.33
CA ARG A 88 -6.84 10.95 -2.94
C ARG A 88 -6.81 11.18 -1.42
N GLN A 89 -7.98 11.37 -0.80
CA GLN A 89 -8.09 11.57 0.64
C GLN A 89 -7.75 10.29 1.42
N LEU A 90 -8.23 9.13 0.97
CA LEU A 90 -7.87 7.83 1.53
C LEU A 90 -6.35 7.62 1.52
N TRP A 91 -5.71 7.90 0.38
CA TRP A 91 -4.26 7.83 0.26
C TRP A 91 -3.55 8.75 1.25
N LYS A 92 -3.87 10.05 1.20
CA LYS A 92 -3.18 11.09 1.98
C LYS A 92 -3.34 10.87 3.49
N ASN A 93 -4.53 10.51 3.94
CA ASN A 93 -4.89 10.55 5.36
C ASN A 93 -4.75 9.20 6.07
N LYS A 94 -4.75 8.09 5.33
CA LYS A 94 -4.75 6.73 5.92
C LYS A 94 -3.61 5.86 5.40
N LEU A 95 -3.56 5.63 4.09
CA LEU A 95 -2.65 4.63 3.52
C LEU A 95 -1.18 5.08 3.54
N ARG A 96 -0.89 6.32 3.12
CA ARG A 96 0.48 6.82 3.08
C ARG A 96 1.12 6.93 4.48
N PRO A 97 0.43 7.43 5.53
CA PRO A 97 0.93 7.36 6.90
C PRO A 97 1.25 5.93 7.35
N LEU A 98 0.33 4.98 7.12
CA LEU A 98 0.57 3.57 7.42
C LEU A 98 1.80 3.02 6.69
N LEU A 99 1.96 3.35 5.41
CA LEU A 99 3.11 2.90 4.61
C LEU A 99 4.43 3.39 5.23
N VAL A 100 4.49 4.64 5.70
CA VAL A 100 5.68 5.17 6.38
C VAL A 100 5.92 4.47 7.73
N GLU A 101 4.85 4.16 8.48
CA GLU A 101 4.97 3.41 9.74
C GLU A 101 5.45 1.97 9.55
N LEU A 102 5.13 1.35 8.41
CA LEU A 102 5.56 -0.01 8.07
C LEU A 102 7.04 -0.07 7.67
N ALA A 103 7.66 1.06 7.34
CA ALA A 103 9.03 1.11 6.87
C ALA A 103 10.01 0.64 7.96
N HIS A 104 10.80 -0.37 7.63
CA HIS A 104 11.90 -0.83 8.46
C HIS A 104 12.92 0.30 8.62
N LYS A 105 13.30 0.59 9.87
CA LYS A 105 14.39 1.50 10.20
C LYS A 105 15.65 0.67 10.40
N PRO A 106 16.74 0.94 9.67
CA PRO A 106 18.00 0.25 9.94
C PRO A 106 18.40 0.53 11.39
N GLU A 107 18.91 -0.49 12.08
CA GLU A 107 19.56 -0.28 13.38
C GLU A 107 20.73 0.68 13.18
N GLU A 108 20.85 1.68 14.06
CA GLU A 108 22.02 2.57 14.02
C GLU A 108 23.28 1.72 14.17
N PRO A 109 24.28 1.88 13.28
CA PRO A 109 25.51 1.12 13.40
C PRO A 109 26.14 1.44 14.74
N VAL A 110 26.25 0.44 15.60
CA VAL A 110 27.01 0.54 16.84
C VAL A 110 28.45 0.80 16.46
N SER A 111 28.90 2.05 16.56
CA SER A 111 30.32 2.39 16.43
C SER A 111 31.07 1.65 17.53
N ARG A 112 31.95 0.73 17.12
CA ARG A 112 32.93 0.08 18.00
C ARG A 112 34.16 0.96 18.16
#